data_AF-A0A7Y3N8N4-F1
#
_entry.id   AF-A0A7Y3N8N4-F1
#
_cell.length_a   1.000
_cell.length_b   1.000
_cell.length_c   1.000
_cell.angle_alpha   90.00
_cell.angle_beta   90.00
_cell.angle_gamma   90.00
#
_symmetry.space_group_name_H-M   'P 1'
#
loop_
_entity.id
_entity.type
_entity.pdbx_description
1 polymer ?
#
loop_
_entity_poly.entity_id
_entity_poly.type
_entity_poly.pdbx_seq_one_letter_code
_entity_poly.pdbx_strand_id
1 'polypeptide(L)'
;MTSSLTPGREDTILSGNAHVDTGSLSIDADRIELSGKGFRYVSCTGDVRVVDHKQGISLQADSLDYDRTHNIARFQGNITVRDPSHETLIKAGWLEYFRDEEKMMIQIGVRIIKKDIVCRSESATYDRTKDSLELMGLPKVIKGDDVYEAGRIRVNLKSEDIILDGGVQGTVIPQGSHS
;
A
#
# COMPACT_ATOMS: atom_id res chain seq x y z
N MET A 1 16.86 -5.84 22.51
CA MET A 1 17.40 -6.42 21.27
C MET A 1 18.23 -7.66 21.59
N THR A 2 17.86 -8.83 21.08
CA THR A 2 18.72 -10.03 21.07
C THR A 2 19.02 -10.42 19.62
N SER A 3 20.23 -10.94 19.37
CA SER A 3 20.66 -11.42 18.06
C SER A 3 21.19 -12.85 18.14
N SER A 4 20.92 -13.65 17.10
CA SER A 4 21.48 -15.00 16.95
C SER A 4 21.89 -15.23 15.50
N LEU A 5 23.07 -15.82 15.31
CA LEU A 5 23.62 -16.23 14.03
C LEU A 5 23.74 -17.76 14.01
N THR A 6 23.29 -18.42 12.95
CA THR A 6 23.46 -19.87 12.79
C THR A 6 24.70 -20.15 11.95
N PRO A 7 25.77 -20.76 12.51
CA PRO A 7 26.98 -21.06 11.72
C PRO A 7 26.66 -21.95 10.51
N GLY A 8 27.04 -21.52 9.31
CA GLY A 8 26.80 -22.26 8.05
C GLY A 8 25.46 -21.96 7.37
N ARG A 9 24.60 -21.13 7.96
CA ARG A 9 23.39 -20.55 7.33
C ARG A 9 23.51 -19.03 7.34
N GLU A 10 23.19 -18.37 6.24
CA GLU A 10 23.16 -16.90 6.17
C GLU A 10 21.86 -16.35 6.79
N ASP A 11 21.54 -16.80 8.00
CA ASP A 11 20.32 -16.46 8.72
C ASP A 11 20.66 -15.67 9.98
N THR A 12 20.07 -14.48 10.12
CA THR A 12 20.20 -13.61 11.29
C THR A 12 18.82 -13.22 11.79
N ILE A 13 18.62 -13.36 13.10
CA ILE A 13 17.36 -12.99 13.76
C ILE A 13 17.64 -11.82 14.70
N LEU A 14 16.79 -10.80 14.63
CA LEU A 14 16.75 -9.67 15.53
C LEU A 14 15.38 -9.65 16.23
N SER A 15 15.35 -9.46 17.54
CA SER A 15 14.09 -9.40 18.29
C SER A 15 14.10 -8.42 19.46
N GLY A 16 12.91 -7.96 19.84
CA GLY A 16 12.68 -7.01 20.94
C GLY A 16 12.92 -5.58 20.49
N ASN A 17 11.98 -5.05 19.69
CA ASN A 17 12.05 -3.78 18.95
C ASN A 17 13.25 -3.77 18.00
N ALA A 18 13.25 -4.73 17.07
CA ALA A 18 14.28 -4.87 16.05
C ALA A 18 14.17 -3.73 15.01
N HIS A 19 15.32 -3.33 14.51
CA HIS A 19 15.46 -2.26 13.52
C HIS A 19 16.49 -2.67 12.47
N VAL A 20 16.18 -2.42 11.20
CA VAL A 20 17.08 -2.65 10.06
C VAL A 20 16.96 -1.52 9.04
N ASP A 21 18.09 -0.93 8.68
CA ASP A 21 18.20 -0.09 7.48
C ASP A 21 18.71 -0.93 6.29
N THR A 22 18.02 -0.84 5.15
CA THR A 22 18.44 -1.50 3.90
C THR A 22 18.14 -0.62 2.69
N GLY A 23 19.19 -0.08 2.08
CA GLY A 23 19.05 0.83 0.94
C GLY A 23 18.37 2.13 1.36
N SER A 24 17.19 2.42 0.81
CA SER A 24 16.37 3.58 1.20
C SER A 24 15.34 3.28 2.29
N LEU A 25 15.26 2.02 2.74
CA LEU A 25 14.25 1.57 3.68
C LEU A 25 14.81 1.57 5.11
N SER A 26 14.01 2.08 6.03
CA SER A 26 14.15 1.87 7.47
C SER A 26 12.97 1.05 7.97
N ILE A 27 13.25 -0.06 8.67
CA ILE A 27 12.25 -1.07 9.05
C ILE A 27 12.34 -1.34 10.55
N ASP A 28 11.24 -1.14 11.26
CA ASP A 28 11.05 -1.49 12.67
C ASP A 28 10.03 -2.61 12.80
N ALA A 29 10.26 -3.57 13.70
CA ALA A 29 9.31 -4.63 14.05
C ALA A 29 9.67 -5.30 15.40
N ASP A 30 8.76 -6.11 15.96
CA ASP A 30 9.06 -6.94 17.13
C ASP A 30 10.15 -7.98 16.82
N ARG A 31 10.09 -8.55 15.61
CA ARG A 31 11.04 -9.54 15.10
C ARG A 31 11.35 -9.27 13.63
N ILE A 32 12.64 -9.32 13.29
CA ILE A 32 13.15 -9.25 11.91
C ILE A 32 14.07 -10.47 11.68
N GLU A 33 13.83 -11.17 10.59
CA GLU A 33 14.63 -12.30 10.13
C GLU A 33 15.25 -11.96 8.75
N LEU A 34 16.57 -12.00 8.70
CA LEU A 34 17.37 -11.80 7.50
C LEU A 34 17.87 -13.16 7.03
N SER A 35 17.61 -13.53 5.78
CA SER A 35 17.98 -14.85 5.26
C SER A 35 18.40 -14.85 3.80
N GLY A 36 19.02 -15.95 3.39
CA GLY A 36 19.50 -16.18 2.03
C GLY A 36 20.78 -15.43 1.69
N LYS A 37 21.35 -15.71 0.50
CA LYS A 37 22.65 -15.19 0.09
C LYS A 37 22.69 -13.65 0.14
N GLY A 38 23.60 -13.08 0.93
CA GLY A 38 23.74 -11.65 1.14
C GLY A 38 22.55 -11.01 1.88
N PHE A 39 21.82 -11.79 2.69
CA PHE A 39 20.61 -11.38 3.39
C PHE A 39 19.51 -10.90 2.45
N ARG A 40 19.31 -11.58 1.32
CA ARG A 40 18.36 -11.17 0.28
C ARG A 40 16.94 -10.97 0.82
N TYR A 41 16.49 -11.84 1.71
CA TYR A 41 15.13 -11.81 2.24
C TYR A 41 15.12 -11.15 3.61
N VAL A 42 14.11 -10.32 3.84
CA VAL A 42 13.79 -9.70 5.13
C VAL A 42 12.35 -10.04 5.47
N SER A 43 12.13 -10.84 6.51
CA SER A 43 10.79 -11.16 7.01
C SER A 43 10.60 -10.51 8.37
N CYS A 44 9.51 -9.77 8.55
CA CYS A 44 9.22 -9.01 9.76
C CYS A 44 7.83 -9.36 10.28
N THR A 45 7.69 -9.43 11.59
CA THR A 45 6.42 -9.72 12.27
C THR A 45 6.29 -8.90 13.55
N GLY A 46 5.08 -8.45 13.84
CA GLY A 46 4.73 -7.68 15.04
C GLY A 46 5.05 -6.20 14.86
N ASP A 47 4.00 -5.37 14.91
CA ASP A 47 4.05 -3.91 14.81
C ASP A 47 5.03 -3.38 13.73
N VAL A 48 4.95 -3.94 12.51
CA VAL A 48 5.87 -3.60 11.43
C VAL A 48 5.64 -2.16 10.98
N ARG A 49 6.72 -1.37 10.93
CA ARG A 49 6.74 -0.02 10.39
C ARG A 49 7.87 0.10 9.38
N VAL A 50 7.56 0.66 8.22
CA VAL A 50 8.54 0.90 7.15
C VAL A 50 8.49 2.36 6.73
N VAL A 51 9.65 2.96 6.58
CA VAL A 51 9.82 4.27 5.93
C VAL A 51 10.68 4.06 4.69
N ASP A 52 10.17 4.40 3.50
CA ASP A 52 10.98 4.49 2.28
C ASP A 52 11.39 5.94 2.05
N HIS A 53 12.63 6.27 2.42
CA HIS A 53 13.17 7.63 2.32
C HIS A 53 13.34 8.10 0.87
N LYS A 54 13.46 7.18 -0.09
CA LYS A 54 13.57 7.53 -1.51
C LYS A 54 12.21 7.93 -2.06
N GLN A 55 11.18 7.17 -1.71
CA GLN A 55 9.83 7.42 -2.21
C GLN A 55 9.02 8.39 -1.35
N GLY A 56 9.45 8.66 -0.11
CA GLY A 56 8.75 9.54 0.82
C GLY A 56 7.46 8.92 1.37
N ILE A 57 7.35 7.58 1.38
CA ILE A 57 6.16 6.87 1.85
C ILE A 57 6.43 6.15 3.18
N SER A 58 5.38 5.97 3.99
CA SER A 58 5.44 5.17 5.21
C SER A 58 4.33 4.12 5.24
N LEU A 59 4.66 2.93 5.72
CA LEU A 59 3.77 1.77 5.79
C LEU A 59 3.76 1.20 7.20
N GLN A 60 2.58 0.76 7.64
CA GLN A 60 2.38 0.00 8.86
C GLN A 60 1.61 -1.27 8.53
N ALA A 61 1.94 -2.39 9.15
CA ALA A 61 1.29 -3.69 8.95
C ALA A 61 1.58 -4.65 10.12
N ASP A 62 0.94 -5.83 10.11
CA ASP A 62 1.22 -6.87 11.10
C ASP A 62 2.47 -7.69 10.71
N SER A 63 2.70 -7.85 9.39
CA SER A 63 3.88 -8.51 8.84
C SER A 63 4.36 -7.92 7.51
N LEU A 64 5.63 -8.18 7.18
CA LEU A 64 6.29 -7.82 5.93
C LEU A 64 7.20 -8.96 5.47
N ASP A 65 7.10 -9.33 4.19
CA ASP A 65 8.13 -10.09 3.48
C ASP A 65 8.72 -9.24 2.36
N TYR A 66 10.04 -9.03 2.39
CA TYR A 66 10.74 -8.18 1.43
C TYR A 66 11.85 -8.96 0.70
N ASP A 67 11.75 -9.01 -0.64
CA ASP A 67 12.80 -9.52 -1.52
C ASP A 67 13.66 -8.34 -2.02
N ARG A 68 14.85 -8.19 -1.45
CA ARG A 68 15.78 -7.09 -1.75
C ARG A 68 16.34 -7.14 -3.18
N THR A 69 16.36 -8.31 -3.82
CA THR A 69 16.88 -8.44 -5.18
C THR A 69 15.87 -7.96 -6.22
N HIS A 70 14.59 -8.25 -6.00
CA HIS A 70 13.53 -7.82 -6.91
C HIS A 70 12.84 -6.52 -6.49
N ASN A 71 13.20 -5.95 -5.33
CA ASN A 71 12.55 -4.79 -4.73
C ASN A 71 11.02 -4.97 -4.58
N ILE A 72 10.58 -6.15 -4.15
CA ILE A 72 9.16 -6.47 -3.94
C ILE A 72 8.91 -6.63 -2.43
N ALA A 73 8.01 -5.81 -1.89
CA ALA A 73 7.59 -5.85 -0.49
C ALA A 73 6.13 -6.28 -0.38
N ARG A 74 5.85 -7.30 0.45
CA ARG A 74 4.49 -7.83 0.70
C ARG A 74 4.11 -7.60 2.14
N PHE A 75 3.01 -6.90 2.35
CA PHE A 75 2.47 -6.56 3.66
C PHE A 75 1.17 -7.32 3.88
N GLN A 76 0.91 -7.73 5.13
CA GLN A 76 -0.32 -8.40 5.53
C GLN A 76 -0.84 -7.87 6.88
N GLY A 77 -2.14 -7.99 7.10
CA GLY A 77 -2.79 -7.60 8.35
C GLY A 77 -3.35 -6.19 8.30
N ASN A 78 -3.19 -5.42 9.38
CA ASN A 78 -3.77 -4.07 9.47
C ASN A 78 -2.94 -3.03 8.71
N ILE A 79 -2.99 -3.06 7.37
CA ILE A 79 -2.12 -2.23 6.55
C ILE A 79 -2.61 -0.78 6.53
N THR A 80 -1.68 0.15 6.76
CA THR A 80 -1.87 1.58 6.51
C THR A 80 -0.67 2.13 5.75
N VAL A 81 -0.91 2.69 4.55
CA VAL A 81 0.11 3.42 3.77
C VAL A 81 -0.21 4.90 3.81
N ARG A 82 0.78 5.72 4.13
CA ARG A 82 0.73 7.18 4.03
C ARG A 82 1.72 7.64 2.98
N ASP A 83 1.21 8.34 1.98
CA ASP A 83 1.99 8.92 0.89
C ASP A 83 1.76 10.44 0.85
N PRO A 84 2.51 11.22 1.65
CA PRO A 84 2.31 12.66 1.75
C PRO A 84 2.51 13.41 0.44
N SER A 85 3.41 12.95 -0.44
CA SER A 85 3.66 13.63 -1.72
C SER A 85 2.50 13.49 -2.72
N HIS A 86 1.68 12.44 -2.56
CA HIS A 86 0.46 12.26 -3.34
C HIS A 86 -0.82 12.59 -2.56
N GLU A 87 -0.70 13.01 -1.29
CA GLU A 87 -1.80 13.27 -0.35
C GLU A 87 -2.74 12.06 -0.17
N THR A 88 -2.19 10.84 -0.26
CA THR A 88 -2.96 9.59 -0.28
C THR A 88 -2.80 8.79 1.01
N LEU A 89 -3.91 8.24 1.51
CA LEU A 89 -3.98 7.27 2.60
C LEU A 89 -4.63 5.99 2.09
N ILE A 90 -3.95 4.85 2.25
CA ILE A 90 -4.44 3.52 1.84
C ILE A 90 -4.59 2.65 3.09
N LYS A 91 -5.70 1.91 3.17
CA LYS A 91 -5.92 0.85 4.16
C LYS A 91 -6.37 -0.43 3.47
N ALA A 92 -5.85 -1.58 3.91
CA ALA A 92 -6.16 -2.88 3.31
C ALA A 92 -5.71 -4.04 4.24
N GLY A 93 -6.09 -5.27 3.89
CA GLY A 93 -5.62 -6.50 4.55
C GLY A 93 -4.38 -7.13 3.92
N TRP A 94 -4.13 -6.85 2.63
CA TRP A 94 -2.97 -7.33 1.88
C TRP A 94 -2.49 -6.28 0.87
N LEU A 95 -1.18 -6.14 0.73
CA LEU A 95 -0.57 -5.22 -0.23
C LEU A 95 0.77 -5.76 -0.74
N GLU A 96 0.97 -5.80 -2.06
CA GLU A 96 2.27 -6.03 -2.69
C GLU A 96 2.73 -4.75 -3.38
N TYR A 97 3.94 -4.30 -3.04
CA TYR A 97 4.56 -3.09 -3.58
C TYR A 97 5.78 -3.44 -4.43
N PHE A 98 5.66 -3.18 -5.72
CA PHE A 98 6.74 -3.26 -6.71
C PHE A 98 7.48 -1.92 -6.70
N ARG A 99 8.52 -1.79 -5.86
CA ARG A 99 9.09 -0.45 -5.57
C ARG A 99 9.74 0.22 -6.77
N ASP A 100 10.34 -0.56 -7.67
CA ASP A 100 11.00 -0.04 -8.87
C ASP A 100 9.99 0.47 -9.91
N GLU A 101 8.76 -0.08 -9.93
CA GLU A 101 7.67 0.36 -10.80
C GLU A 101 6.75 1.39 -10.14
N GLU A 102 6.91 1.59 -8.83
CA GLU A 102 6.00 2.35 -7.97
C GLU A 102 4.52 1.92 -8.11
N LYS A 103 4.29 0.60 -8.24
CA LYS A 103 2.97 0.02 -8.35
C LYS A 103 2.61 -0.79 -7.11
N MET A 104 1.37 -0.60 -6.64
CA MET A 104 0.81 -1.36 -5.53
C MET A 104 -0.36 -2.21 -6.01
N MET A 105 -0.34 -3.49 -5.69
CA MET A 105 -1.52 -4.37 -5.75
C MET A 105 -2.09 -4.47 -4.35
N ILE A 106 -3.36 -4.13 -4.19
CA ILE A 106 -3.99 -3.93 -2.89
C ILE A 106 -5.24 -4.78 -2.84
N GLN A 107 -5.43 -5.56 -1.78
CA GLN A 107 -6.53 -6.51 -1.64
C GLN A 107 -7.07 -6.53 -0.22
N ILE A 108 -8.30 -7.04 -0.08
CA ILE A 108 -9.00 -7.25 1.19
C ILE A 108 -9.39 -5.92 1.85
N GLY A 109 -10.66 -5.53 1.69
CA GLY A 109 -11.22 -4.36 2.36
C GLY A 109 -10.51 -3.06 1.98
N VAL A 110 -10.23 -2.87 0.69
CA VAL A 110 -9.45 -1.73 0.20
C VAL A 110 -10.20 -0.43 0.47
N ARG A 111 -9.51 0.54 1.09
CA ARG A 111 -9.97 1.91 1.25
C ARG A 111 -8.84 2.88 0.90
N ILE A 112 -9.06 3.72 -0.10
CA ILE A 112 -8.10 4.72 -0.55
C ILE A 112 -8.75 6.10 -0.38
N ILE A 113 -8.03 7.04 0.21
CA ILE A 113 -8.53 8.38 0.54
C ILE A 113 -7.53 9.40 0.02
N LYS A 114 -8.03 10.38 -0.74
CA LYS A 114 -7.31 11.59 -1.12
C LYS A 114 -8.28 12.76 -1.10
N LYS A 115 -8.02 13.75 -0.23
CA LYS A 115 -8.93 14.90 -0.02
C LYS A 115 -10.37 14.45 0.24
N ASP A 116 -11.30 14.82 -0.63
CA ASP A 116 -12.73 14.50 -0.60
C ASP A 116 -13.08 13.23 -1.40
N ILE A 117 -12.11 12.60 -2.07
CA ILE A 117 -12.30 11.34 -2.79
C ILE A 117 -12.03 10.15 -1.88
N VAL A 118 -13.04 9.29 -1.74
CA VAL A 118 -12.96 8.02 -0.99
C VAL A 118 -13.32 6.87 -1.92
N CYS A 119 -12.36 5.99 -2.16
CA CYS A 119 -12.53 4.76 -2.93
C CYS A 119 -12.62 3.57 -1.99
N ARG A 120 -13.57 2.66 -2.26
CA ARG A 120 -13.69 1.34 -1.61
C ARG A 120 -13.84 0.24 -2.65
N SER A 121 -13.21 -0.90 -2.42
CA SER A 121 -13.29 -2.06 -3.31
C SER A 121 -12.75 -3.34 -2.65
N GLU A 122 -12.95 -4.50 -3.26
CA GLU A 122 -12.28 -5.75 -2.83
C GLU A 122 -10.79 -5.76 -3.22
N SER A 123 -10.47 -5.19 -4.39
CA SER A 123 -9.09 -5.04 -4.87
C SER A 123 -8.87 -3.72 -5.61
N ALA A 124 -7.62 -3.29 -5.63
CA ALA A 124 -7.17 -2.12 -6.38
C ALA A 124 -5.73 -2.29 -6.88
N THR A 125 -5.45 -1.72 -8.04
CA THR A 125 -4.07 -1.43 -8.47
C THR A 125 -3.85 0.07 -8.42
N TYR A 126 -2.77 0.51 -7.78
CA TYR A 126 -2.33 1.90 -7.78
C TYR A 126 -1.01 2.04 -8.52
N ASP A 127 -1.01 2.79 -9.62
CA ASP A 127 0.20 3.26 -10.31
C ASP A 127 0.49 4.69 -9.83
N ARG A 128 1.45 4.79 -8.91
CA ARG A 128 1.80 6.06 -8.26
C ARG A 128 2.38 7.07 -9.24
N THR A 129 3.14 6.61 -10.24
CA THR A 129 3.75 7.48 -11.26
C THR A 129 2.73 8.25 -12.09
N LYS A 130 1.51 7.72 -12.20
CA LYS A 130 0.39 8.31 -12.97
C LYS A 130 -0.75 8.81 -12.11
N ASP A 131 -0.66 8.64 -10.78
CA ASP A 131 -1.77 8.85 -9.86
C ASP A 131 -3.04 8.07 -10.27
N SER A 132 -2.91 6.89 -10.86
CA SER A 132 -4.06 6.15 -11.40
C SER A 132 -4.43 4.93 -10.56
N LEU A 133 -5.71 4.82 -10.23
CA LEU A 133 -6.32 3.66 -9.59
C LEU A 133 -7.16 2.88 -10.59
N GLU A 134 -7.08 1.55 -10.53
CA GLU A 134 -8.08 0.64 -11.10
C GLU A 134 -8.70 -0.19 -9.96
N LEU A 135 -10.00 -0.04 -9.76
CA LEU A 135 -10.77 -0.62 -8.65
C LEU A 135 -11.69 -1.73 -9.18
N MET A 136 -11.73 -2.87 -8.48
CA MET A 136 -12.52 -4.05 -8.85
C MET A 136 -13.14 -4.74 -7.63
N GLY A 137 -14.16 -5.56 -7.87
CA GLY A 137 -14.90 -6.26 -6.83
C GLY A 137 -15.81 -5.29 -6.08
N LEU A 138 -16.91 -4.93 -6.74
CA LEU A 138 -17.95 -4.01 -6.26
C LEU A 138 -17.39 -2.65 -5.80
N PRO A 139 -16.60 -1.95 -6.65
CA PRO A 139 -16.04 -0.66 -6.30
C PRO A 139 -17.11 0.41 -6.07
N LYS A 140 -16.87 1.24 -5.06
CA LYS A 140 -17.64 2.44 -4.73
C LYS A 140 -16.70 3.61 -4.57
N VAL A 141 -16.90 4.67 -5.35
CA VAL A 141 -16.16 5.93 -5.24
C VAL A 141 -17.11 7.02 -4.79
N ILE A 142 -16.71 7.78 -3.76
CA ILE A 142 -17.42 8.93 -3.25
C ILE A 142 -16.55 10.16 -3.50
N LYS A 143 -17.12 11.21 -4.10
CA LYS A 143 -16.45 12.50 -4.33
C LYS A 143 -17.41 13.62 -3.93
N GLY A 144 -17.15 14.26 -2.79
CA GLY A 144 -18.13 15.15 -2.17
C GLY A 144 -19.44 14.41 -1.88
N ASP A 145 -20.53 14.86 -2.49
CA ASP A 145 -21.86 14.25 -2.37
C ASP A 145 -22.17 13.21 -3.46
N ASP A 146 -21.31 13.10 -4.48
CA ASP A 146 -21.49 12.17 -5.60
C ASP A 146 -21.03 10.76 -5.24
N VAL A 147 -21.78 9.77 -5.71
CA VAL A 147 -21.50 8.35 -5.49
C VAL A 147 -21.50 7.59 -6.82
N TYR A 148 -20.41 6.89 -7.09
CA TYR A 148 -20.22 6.09 -8.29
C TYR A 148 -20.00 4.61 -7.93
N GLU A 149 -20.77 3.73 -8.55
CA GLU A 149 -20.68 2.27 -8.42
C GLU A 149 -20.66 1.64 -9.81
N ALA A 150 -19.74 0.68 -10.04
CA ALA A 150 -19.65 0.00 -11.31
C ALA A 150 -19.02 -1.40 -11.14
N GLY A 151 -18.97 -2.20 -12.21
CA GLY A 151 -18.19 -3.45 -12.21
C GLY A 151 -16.68 -3.21 -12.07
N ARG A 152 -16.22 -2.09 -12.62
CA ARG A 152 -14.85 -1.57 -12.51
C ARG A 152 -14.87 -0.04 -12.55
N ILE A 153 -14.05 0.59 -11.74
CA ILE A 153 -13.88 2.05 -11.75
C ILE A 153 -12.39 2.37 -11.92
N ARG A 154 -12.06 3.26 -12.85
CA ARG A 154 -10.73 3.87 -12.93
C ARG A 154 -10.80 5.31 -12.44
N VAL A 155 -9.84 5.70 -11.60
CA VAL A 155 -9.75 7.06 -11.04
C VAL A 155 -8.36 7.59 -11.30
N ASN A 156 -8.25 8.79 -11.87
CA ASN A 156 -7.02 9.55 -11.83
C ASN A 156 -7.07 10.49 -10.61
N LEU A 157 -6.23 10.26 -9.60
CA LEU A 157 -6.19 11.01 -8.35
C LEU A 157 -5.63 12.44 -8.49
N LYS A 158 -5.09 12.80 -9.66
CA LYS A 158 -4.54 14.14 -9.93
C LYS A 158 -5.52 15.01 -10.71
N SER A 159 -6.11 14.50 -11.79
CA SER A 159 -7.16 15.21 -12.55
C SER A 159 -8.55 15.02 -11.94
N GLU A 160 -8.68 14.04 -11.04
CA GLU A 160 -9.95 13.62 -10.43
C GLU A 160 -10.97 13.05 -11.43
N ASP A 161 -10.48 12.60 -12.59
CA ASP A 161 -11.29 11.93 -13.60
C ASP A 161 -11.71 10.54 -13.11
N ILE A 162 -12.99 10.20 -13.33
CA ILE A 162 -13.58 8.91 -12.94
C ILE A 162 -14.20 8.28 -14.19
N ILE A 163 -13.76 7.06 -14.52
CA ILE A 163 -14.27 6.26 -15.64
C ILE A 163 -14.93 5.01 -15.09
N LEU A 164 -16.17 4.76 -15.50
CA LEU A 164 -17.02 3.66 -15.03
C LEU A 164 -17.18 2.63 -16.15
N ASP A 165 -16.85 1.36 -15.86
CA ASP A 165 -16.97 0.24 -16.80
C ASP A 165 -17.85 -0.88 -16.22
N GLY A 166 -18.68 -1.50 -17.06
CA GLY A 166 -19.56 -2.62 -16.69
C GLY A 166 -20.97 -2.17 -16.34
N GLY A 167 -21.68 -2.91 -15.47
CA GLY A 167 -22.97 -2.46 -14.96
C GLY A 167 -22.74 -1.21 -14.09
N VAL A 168 -23.27 -0.07 -14.52
CA VAL A 168 -23.05 1.24 -13.87
C VAL A 168 -24.30 1.65 -13.09
N GLN A 169 -24.10 2.10 -11.86
CA GLN A 169 -25.10 2.78 -11.04
C GLN A 169 -24.44 3.96 -10.32
N GLY A 170 -25.12 5.09 -10.24
CA GLY A 170 -24.55 6.26 -9.56
C GLY A 170 -25.61 7.27 -9.20
N THR A 171 -25.30 8.09 -8.19
CA THR A 171 -26.07 9.27 -7.83
C THR A 171 -25.14 10.46 -7.95
N VAL A 172 -25.48 11.39 -8.85
CA VAL A 172 -24.79 12.67 -9.00
C VAL A 172 -25.75 13.75 -8.52
N ILE A 173 -25.32 14.57 -7.57
CA ILE A 173 -26.12 15.67 -7.04
C ILE A 173 -25.56 16.96 -7.65
N PRO A 174 -26.26 17.56 -8.65
CA PRO A 174 -25.81 18.81 -9.22
C PRO A 174 -25.77 19.88 -8.13
N GLN A 175 -24.61 20.50 -7.90
CA GLN A 175 -24.59 21.72 -7.11
C GLN A 175 -25.29 22.81 -7.92
N GLY A 176 -26.41 23.31 -7.38
CA GLY A 176 -27.23 24.31 -8.03
C GLY A 176 -26.37 25.50 -8.47
N SER A 177 -26.53 25.90 -9.73
CA SER A 177 -25.95 27.12 -10.29
C SER A 177 -26.34 28.28 -9.37
N HIS A 178 -25.41 28.77 -8.56
CA HIS A 178 -25.59 30.07 -7.93
C HIS A 178 -25.49 31.12 -9.03
N SER A 179 -26.66 31.52 -9.53
CA SER A 179 -26.90 32.72 -10.35
C SER A 179 -26.66 33.98 -9.55
#